data_AF-A0A351SW34-F1
#
_entry.id   AF-A0A351SW34-F1
#
_cell.length_a   1.000
_cell.length_b   1.000
_cell.length_c   1.000
_cell.angle_alpha   90.00
_cell.angle_beta   90.00
_cell.angle_gamma   90.00
#
_symmetry.space_group_name_H-M   'P 1'
#
loop_
_entity.id
_entity.type
_entity.pdbx_description
1 polymer ?
#
loop_
_entity_poly.entity_id
_entity_poly.type
_entity_poly.pdbx_seq_one_letter_code
_entity_poly.pdbx_strand_id
1 'polypeptide(L)'
;MVHQDGYPIGRNLKPVGNKDNDDFRSKYVGKILSDIDEYARETWTNQRKKPQILIFVHGGSNPYEAGLRKVEELSGKDGRSAGSSYYPIFILWNSDLMSSVRDNLVKIRGAEVTNTAWGWLTSPFIAAGQFASSLFDVVPMMWPLVRATWPSCTGAQSWWEYPVSCGSFVITVPTRAFITSPLIELFGAPAWSTINRRARSILAPKLELNPYAREGALLTFMQELNTRISTQDGNTKWKWKNSNDTNDHIPIEITLVGHSMGTIVSDEILRAFPKIPFERIVYLASASSVRDVDTAVLPYLDGNKKTKFWAFTLSRANEARTGMRIVDLLERGSLLVWIDHLFEDVKTKGQLRFGVCENLTQSKSGFVEQREEPYKGRLTVVRFEGKENEPTTHWEFDEGKIFKNILDRVYGQDTLPKSDCR
;
A
#
# COMPACT_ATOMS: atom_id res chain seq x y z
N MET A 1 0.26 8.75 -14.14
CA MET A 1 1.22 8.44 -13.06
C MET A 1 1.33 9.66 -12.16
N VAL A 2 1.72 9.46 -10.91
CA VAL A 2 1.74 10.51 -9.88
C VAL A 2 3.16 10.72 -9.39
N HIS A 3 3.61 11.97 -9.37
CA HIS A 3 4.91 12.36 -8.84
C HIS A 3 4.97 12.14 -7.33
N GLN A 4 6.17 12.09 -6.77
CA GLN A 4 6.40 12.08 -5.32
C GLN A 4 5.76 13.27 -4.59
N ASP A 5 5.59 14.41 -5.25
CA ASP A 5 4.93 15.58 -4.66
C ASP A 5 3.44 15.64 -5.02
N GLY A 6 2.84 14.50 -5.43
CA GLY A 6 1.40 14.36 -5.64
C GLY A 6 0.86 14.81 -7.00
N TYR A 7 1.67 15.46 -7.84
CA TYR A 7 1.22 16.05 -9.11
C TYR A 7 1.32 15.09 -10.31
N PRO A 8 0.62 15.34 -11.42
CA PRO A 8 0.57 14.40 -12.53
C PRO A 8 1.85 14.41 -13.37
N ILE A 9 2.33 13.22 -13.74
CA ILE A 9 3.50 13.03 -14.62
C ILE A 9 3.23 12.02 -15.73
N GLY A 10 3.94 12.24 -16.86
CA GLY A 10 3.87 11.42 -18.06
C GLY A 10 4.88 10.28 -18.02
N ARG A 11 4.83 9.36 -19.01
CA ARG A 11 5.75 8.21 -19.11
C ARG A 11 7.22 8.59 -19.14
N ASN A 12 7.53 9.79 -19.60
CA ASN A 12 8.86 10.39 -19.61
C ASN A 12 9.27 11.02 -18.25
N LEU A 13 8.49 10.80 -17.19
CA LEU A 13 8.68 11.34 -15.83
C LEU A 13 8.69 12.88 -15.75
N LYS A 14 8.18 13.56 -16.79
CA LYS A 14 8.02 15.01 -16.79
C LYS A 14 6.61 15.39 -16.30
N PRO A 15 6.44 16.56 -15.65
CA PRO A 15 5.13 17.10 -15.32
C PRO A 15 4.21 17.12 -16.55
N VAL A 16 2.96 16.77 -16.32
CA VAL A 16 1.92 16.78 -17.35
C VAL A 16 1.03 18.01 -17.16
N GLY A 17 0.90 18.82 -18.21
CA GLY A 17 0.15 20.06 -18.21
C GLY A 17 1.03 21.31 -18.02
N ASN A 18 0.45 22.47 -18.31
CA ASN A 18 1.04 23.77 -17.96
C ASN A 18 0.71 24.11 -16.50
N LYS A 19 1.18 25.27 -16.00
CA LYS A 19 0.85 25.78 -14.65
C LYS A 19 -0.67 25.90 -14.37
N ASP A 20 -1.49 25.78 -15.41
CA ASP A 20 -2.94 25.78 -15.35
C ASP A 20 -3.46 24.34 -15.49
N ASN A 21 -4.18 23.89 -14.45
CA ASN A 21 -4.57 22.49 -14.19
C ASN A 21 -5.52 21.90 -15.26
N ASP A 22 -6.02 22.73 -16.18
CA ASP A 22 -7.04 22.38 -17.17
C ASP A 22 -6.54 21.38 -18.22
N ASP A 23 -5.24 21.40 -18.58
CA ASP A 23 -4.69 20.45 -19.55
C ASP A 23 -4.67 19.02 -18.98
N PHE A 24 -4.34 18.84 -17.69
CA PHE A 24 -4.36 17.50 -17.08
C PHE A 24 -5.79 16.93 -17.00
N ARG A 25 -6.75 17.73 -16.51
CA ARG A 25 -8.18 17.34 -16.48
C ARG A 25 -8.71 17.00 -17.87
N SER A 26 -8.61 17.92 -18.83
CA SER A 26 -9.27 17.77 -20.13
C SER A 26 -8.60 16.75 -21.04
N LYS A 27 -7.25 16.73 -21.10
CA LYS A 27 -6.50 15.92 -22.06
C LYS A 27 -6.18 14.53 -21.58
N TYR A 28 -5.89 14.35 -20.29
CA TYR A 28 -5.46 13.06 -19.75
C TYR A 28 -6.60 12.36 -19.02
N VAL A 29 -7.20 13.00 -18.02
CA VAL A 29 -8.34 12.41 -17.29
C VAL A 29 -9.54 12.25 -18.24
N GLY A 30 -9.83 13.27 -19.05
CA GLY A 30 -10.88 13.21 -20.06
C GLY A 30 -10.70 12.09 -21.08
N LYS A 31 -9.45 11.78 -21.45
CA LYS A 31 -9.13 10.64 -22.31
C LYS A 31 -9.39 9.31 -21.61
N ILE A 32 -8.90 9.13 -20.38
CA ILE A 32 -9.12 7.90 -19.59
C ILE A 32 -10.63 7.62 -19.45
N LEU A 33 -11.43 8.65 -19.14
CA LEU A 33 -12.88 8.50 -19.00
C LEU A 33 -13.57 8.21 -20.34
N SER A 34 -13.05 8.73 -21.46
CA SER A 34 -13.55 8.40 -22.80
C SER A 34 -13.24 6.96 -23.19
N ASP A 35 -12.06 6.45 -22.83
CA ASP A 35 -11.68 5.06 -23.09
C ASP A 35 -12.57 4.11 -22.25
N ILE A 36 -12.95 4.51 -21.03
CA ILE A 36 -13.96 3.79 -20.22
C ILE A 36 -15.34 3.86 -20.88
N ASP A 37 -15.73 5.01 -21.44
CA ASP A 37 -17.00 5.14 -22.18
C ASP A 37 -17.05 4.13 -23.36
N GLU A 38 -15.96 3.98 -24.11
CA GLU A 38 -15.87 3.02 -25.22
C GLU A 38 -15.96 1.57 -24.72
N TYR A 39 -15.15 1.21 -23.73
CA TYR A 39 -15.15 -0.13 -23.11
C TYR A 39 -16.53 -0.51 -22.56
N ALA A 40 -17.16 0.41 -21.83
CA ALA A 40 -18.43 0.13 -21.19
C ALA A 40 -19.55 -0.03 -22.23
N ARG A 41 -19.50 0.73 -23.33
CA ARG A 41 -20.43 0.60 -24.46
C ARG A 41 -20.27 -0.74 -25.17
N GLU A 42 -19.04 -1.13 -25.50
CA GLU A 42 -18.73 -2.42 -26.14
C GLU A 42 -19.22 -3.60 -25.28
N THR A 43 -18.89 -3.58 -23.98
CA THR A 43 -19.20 -4.67 -23.05
C THR A 43 -20.70 -4.80 -22.79
N TRP A 44 -21.39 -3.68 -22.59
CA TRP A 44 -22.83 -3.68 -22.33
C TRP A 44 -23.66 -4.01 -23.57
N THR A 45 -23.32 -3.41 -24.72
CA THR A 45 -24.14 -3.49 -25.94
C THR A 45 -23.87 -4.77 -26.72
N ASN A 46 -22.59 -5.06 -26.96
CA ASN A 46 -22.19 -6.16 -27.84
C ASN A 46 -22.08 -7.47 -27.07
N GLN A 47 -21.47 -7.43 -25.87
CA GLN A 47 -21.22 -8.64 -25.09
C GLN A 47 -22.36 -8.96 -24.10
N ARG A 48 -23.31 -8.03 -23.89
CA ARG A 48 -24.43 -8.15 -22.94
C ARG A 48 -23.97 -8.51 -21.52
N LYS A 49 -22.81 -7.97 -21.12
CA LYS A 49 -22.22 -8.15 -19.79
C LYS A 49 -22.17 -6.81 -19.06
N LYS A 50 -22.27 -6.86 -17.73
CA LYS A 50 -22.06 -5.69 -16.87
C LYS A 50 -20.57 -5.29 -16.95
N PRO A 51 -20.22 -4.06 -17.36
CA PRO A 51 -18.82 -3.63 -17.41
C PRO A 51 -18.20 -3.59 -16.01
N GLN A 52 -16.93 -3.97 -15.92
CA GLN A 52 -16.21 -4.07 -14.66
C GLN A 52 -14.91 -3.28 -14.71
N ILE A 53 -14.77 -2.31 -13.80
CA ILE A 53 -13.61 -1.43 -13.68
C ILE A 53 -12.81 -1.84 -12.46
N LEU A 54 -11.51 -2.03 -12.65
CA LEU A 54 -10.57 -2.38 -11.58
C LEU A 54 -9.63 -1.21 -11.33
N ILE A 55 -9.71 -0.58 -10.15
CA ILE A 55 -8.73 0.43 -9.72
C ILE A 55 -7.69 -0.28 -8.86
N PHE A 56 -6.46 -0.36 -9.35
CA PHE A 56 -5.36 -1.02 -8.66
C PHE A 56 -4.32 0.00 -8.20
N VAL A 57 -4.06 0.02 -6.90
CA VAL A 57 -3.01 0.83 -6.28
C VAL A 57 -1.90 -0.08 -5.76
N HIS A 58 -0.73 0.04 -6.38
CA HIS A 58 0.40 -0.84 -6.07
C HIS A 58 1.09 -0.50 -4.74
N GLY A 59 1.84 -1.48 -4.24
CA GLY A 59 2.64 -1.41 -3.03
C GLY A 59 3.99 -0.70 -3.12
N GLY A 60 4.76 -0.82 -2.04
CA GLY A 60 6.13 -0.32 -1.87
C GLY A 60 7.19 -0.99 -2.75
N SER A 61 8.35 -0.34 -2.87
CA SER A 61 9.55 -0.85 -3.58
C SER A 61 9.42 -1.00 -5.10
N ASN A 62 8.48 -0.29 -5.72
CA ASN A 62 8.34 -0.22 -7.17
C ASN A 62 8.80 1.16 -7.69
N PRO A 63 10.01 1.27 -8.28
CA PRO A 63 10.33 2.39 -9.15
C PRO A 63 9.29 2.50 -10.27
N TYR A 64 9.13 3.68 -10.88
CA TYR A 64 8.15 3.87 -11.97
C TYR A 64 8.29 2.84 -13.10
N GLU A 65 9.52 2.42 -13.43
CA GLU A 65 9.77 1.38 -14.44
C GLU A 65 9.26 0.00 -14.02
N ALA A 66 9.40 -0.37 -12.74
CA ALA A 66 8.86 -1.61 -12.22
C ALA A 66 7.32 -1.57 -12.20
N GLY A 67 6.73 -0.43 -11.81
CA GLY A 67 5.29 -0.21 -11.89
C GLY A 67 4.75 -0.31 -13.32
N LEU A 68 5.46 0.25 -14.32
CA LEU A 68 5.08 0.14 -15.74
C LEU A 68 5.17 -1.30 -16.26
N ARG A 69 6.25 -2.03 -15.95
CA ARG A 69 6.35 -3.47 -16.27
C ARG A 69 5.21 -4.26 -15.63
N LYS A 70 4.77 -3.87 -14.42
CA LYS A 70 3.63 -4.47 -13.74
C LYS A 70 2.32 -4.24 -14.49
N VAL A 71 2.11 -3.02 -15.01
CA VAL A 71 0.97 -2.71 -15.88
C VAL A 71 0.99 -3.61 -17.11
N GLU A 72 2.16 -3.82 -17.74
CA GLU A 72 2.30 -4.67 -18.94
C GLU A 72 2.10 -6.16 -18.65
N GLU A 73 2.47 -6.64 -17.46
CA GLU A 73 2.25 -8.03 -17.04
C GLU A 73 0.77 -8.28 -16.70
N LEU A 74 0.15 -7.32 -16.00
CA LEU A 74 -1.24 -7.42 -15.55
C LEU A 74 -2.25 -7.00 -16.60
N SER A 75 -1.83 -6.30 -17.66
CA SER A 75 -2.63 -5.98 -18.84
C SER A 75 -2.29 -6.97 -19.95
N GLY A 76 -3.27 -7.76 -20.38
CA GLY A 76 -3.17 -8.56 -21.58
C GLY A 76 -2.89 -7.71 -22.83
N LYS A 77 -2.55 -8.39 -23.93
CA LYS A 77 -2.22 -7.76 -25.23
C LYS A 77 -3.34 -6.90 -25.81
N ASP A 78 -4.56 -7.06 -25.32
CA ASP A 78 -5.78 -6.31 -25.67
C ASP A 78 -6.04 -5.10 -24.77
N GLY A 79 -5.14 -4.79 -23.83
CA GLY A 79 -5.31 -3.69 -22.88
C GLY A 79 -6.29 -3.99 -21.74
N ARG A 80 -6.86 -5.20 -21.69
CA ARG A 80 -7.70 -5.68 -20.59
C ARG A 80 -6.82 -6.41 -19.57
N SER A 81 -7.28 -6.63 -18.34
CA SER A 81 -6.43 -7.36 -17.39
C SER A 81 -6.21 -8.82 -17.82
N ALA A 82 -4.96 -9.32 -17.76
CA ALA A 82 -4.53 -10.59 -18.34
C ALA A 82 -5.43 -11.76 -17.92
N GLY A 83 -6.26 -12.24 -18.87
CA GLY A 83 -7.16 -13.36 -18.65
C GLY A 83 -8.40 -13.05 -17.82
N SER A 84 -8.86 -11.79 -17.80
CA SER A 84 -10.09 -11.34 -17.15
C SER A 84 -10.82 -10.26 -17.97
N SER A 85 -12.09 -10.01 -17.68
CA SER A 85 -12.93 -9.03 -18.40
C SER A 85 -12.78 -7.58 -17.90
N TYR A 86 -11.91 -7.33 -16.93
CA TYR A 86 -11.79 -6.02 -16.27
C TYR A 86 -11.10 -4.99 -17.15
N TYR A 87 -11.57 -3.75 -17.06
CA TYR A 87 -10.84 -2.57 -17.51
C TYR A 87 -9.95 -2.05 -16.36
N PRO A 88 -8.62 -2.25 -16.42
CA PRO A 88 -7.75 -1.93 -15.30
C PRO A 88 -7.28 -0.47 -15.34
N ILE A 89 -7.30 0.18 -14.18
CA ILE A 89 -6.77 1.52 -13.93
C ILE A 89 -5.68 1.40 -12.89
N PHE A 90 -4.43 1.56 -13.31
CA PHE A 90 -3.27 1.47 -12.43
C PHE A 90 -2.86 2.84 -11.91
N ILE A 91 -2.89 3.01 -10.59
CA ILE A 91 -2.39 4.21 -9.92
C ILE A 91 -0.90 4.01 -9.60
N LEU A 92 -0.04 4.53 -10.47
CA LEU A 92 1.41 4.48 -10.30
C LEU A 92 1.93 5.70 -9.52
N TRP A 93 2.62 5.46 -8.41
CA TRP A 93 3.23 6.48 -7.55
C TRP A 93 4.63 6.04 -7.08
N ASN A 94 5.51 6.98 -6.71
CA ASN A 94 6.85 6.62 -6.24
C ASN A 94 6.85 6.13 -4.78
N SER A 95 6.83 4.81 -4.63
CA SER A 95 6.88 4.10 -3.34
C SER A 95 8.25 3.46 -3.05
N ASP A 96 9.31 3.84 -3.79
CA ASP A 96 10.65 3.27 -3.61
C ASP A 96 11.34 3.79 -2.34
N LEU A 97 11.81 2.85 -1.51
CA LEU A 97 12.46 3.12 -0.23
C LEU A 97 13.79 3.85 -0.40
N MET A 98 14.61 3.49 -1.38
CA MET A 98 15.93 4.10 -1.58
C MET A 98 15.83 5.52 -2.15
N SER A 99 14.88 5.77 -3.07
CA SER A 99 14.55 7.13 -3.51
C SER A 99 14.04 8.01 -2.36
N SER A 100 13.36 7.42 -1.37
CA SER A 100 12.81 8.11 -0.21
C SER A 100 13.88 8.44 0.83
N VAL A 101 14.90 7.58 1.00
CA VAL A 101 16.11 7.88 1.77
C VAL A 101 16.82 9.12 1.21
N ARG A 102 17.07 9.12 -0.10
CA ARG A 102 17.72 10.25 -0.77
C ARG A 102 16.93 11.54 -0.61
N ASP A 103 15.62 11.46 -0.82
CA ASP A 103 14.75 12.63 -0.70
C ASP A 103 14.68 13.16 0.73
N ASN A 104 14.64 12.30 1.75
CA ASN A 104 14.68 12.74 3.15
C ASN A 104 16.00 13.47 3.50
N LEU A 105 17.13 13.00 2.96
CA LEU A 105 18.44 13.60 3.25
C LEU A 105 18.64 14.94 2.52
N VAL A 106 18.17 15.02 1.27
CA VAL A 106 18.56 16.07 0.32
C VAL A 106 17.42 17.00 -0.08
N LYS A 107 16.18 16.55 -0.08
CA LYS A 107 15.06 17.34 -0.59
C LYS A 107 14.04 17.71 0.46
N ILE A 108 13.73 16.86 1.44
CA ILE A 108 12.52 17.01 2.24
C ILE A 108 12.85 16.87 3.73
N ARG A 109 12.59 17.93 4.52
CA ARG A 109 12.87 18.01 5.95
C ARG A 109 11.69 18.58 6.70
N GLY A 110 11.22 17.89 7.74
CA GLY A 110 10.09 18.39 8.56
C GLY A 110 8.81 18.67 7.75
N ALA A 111 8.58 17.94 6.66
CA ALA A 111 7.53 18.16 5.66
C ALA A 111 7.71 19.36 4.71
N GLU A 112 8.84 20.07 4.76
CA GLU A 112 9.19 21.15 3.83
C GLU A 112 10.19 20.69 2.76
N VAL A 113 10.01 21.16 1.52
CA VAL A 113 10.97 20.93 0.44
C VAL A 113 12.12 21.94 0.59
N THR A 114 13.25 21.47 1.09
CA THR A 114 14.51 22.21 1.13
C THR A 114 15.07 22.43 -0.28
N ASN A 115 15.72 23.59 -0.48
CA ASN A 115 16.52 23.82 -1.69
C ASN A 115 17.54 22.69 -1.84
N THR A 116 17.52 22.02 -3.00
CA THR A 116 18.31 20.82 -3.26
C THR A 116 19.82 21.04 -3.08
N ALA A 117 20.35 22.23 -3.37
CA ALA A 117 21.76 22.55 -3.15
C ALA A 117 22.10 22.64 -1.66
N TRP A 118 21.25 23.32 -0.89
CA TRP A 118 21.38 23.39 0.57
C TRP A 118 21.17 22.03 1.24
N GLY A 119 20.26 21.23 0.72
CA GLY A 119 20.00 19.87 1.16
C GLY A 119 21.22 18.96 0.99
N TRP A 120 21.92 19.03 -0.14
CA TRP A 120 23.19 18.31 -0.35
C TRP A 120 24.29 18.76 0.60
N LEU A 121 24.40 20.06 0.86
CA LEU A 121 25.45 20.60 1.73
C LEU A 121 25.28 20.16 3.18
N THR A 122 24.03 20.06 3.63
CA THR A 122 23.69 19.77 5.03
C THR A 122 23.35 18.30 5.28
N SER A 123 23.17 17.50 4.22
CA SER A 123 22.88 16.06 4.36
C SER A 123 23.95 15.28 5.13
N PRO A 124 25.27 15.59 5.06
CA PRO A 124 26.26 14.88 5.88
C PRO A 124 26.08 15.15 7.37
N PHE A 125 25.69 16.38 7.75
CA PHE A 125 25.47 16.75 9.15
C PHE A 125 24.15 16.19 9.69
N ILE A 126 23.09 16.14 8.87
CA ILE A 126 21.83 15.49 9.23
C ILE A 126 22.02 13.99 9.39
N ALA A 127 22.71 13.34 8.44
CA ALA A 127 23.06 11.93 8.55
C ALA A 127 23.93 11.68 9.79
N ALA A 128 24.91 12.53 10.08
CA ALA A 128 25.71 12.41 11.29
C ALA A 128 24.89 12.61 12.58
N GLY A 129 23.92 13.53 12.60
CA GLY A 129 23.02 13.75 13.73
C GLY A 129 22.07 12.57 13.98
N GLN A 130 21.48 12.02 12.92
CA GLN A 130 20.64 10.82 12.97
C GLN A 130 21.45 9.56 13.34
N PHE A 131 22.71 9.49 12.90
CA PHE A 131 23.65 8.44 13.30
C PHE A 131 24.03 8.58 14.78
N ALA A 132 24.27 9.80 15.26
CA ALA A 132 24.57 10.06 16.66
C ALA A 132 23.38 9.71 17.57
N SER A 133 22.15 10.11 17.20
CA SER A 133 20.95 9.75 17.97
C SER A 133 20.75 8.24 18.04
N SER A 134 20.93 7.53 16.92
CA SER A 134 20.77 6.08 16.89
C SER A 134 21.79 5.32 17.73
N LEU A 135 23.03 5.80 17.81
CA LEU A 135 24.03 5.21 18.72
C LEU A 135 23.65 5.36 20.20
N PHE A 136 22.90 6.39 20.58
CA PHE A 136 22.41 6.54 21.95
C PHE A 136 21.23 5.61 22.28
N ASP A 137 20.38 5.31 21.29
CA ASP A 137 19.19 4.47 21.45
C ASP A 137 19.46 2.95 21.33
N VAL A 138 20.57 2.57 20.67
CA VAL A 138 21.03 1.18 20.58
C VAL A 138 21.29 0.57 21.96
N VAL A 139 21.84 1.32 22.92
CA VAL A 139 22.22 0.77 24.23
C VAL A 139 21.00 0.35 25.07
N PRO A 140 19.95 1.18 25.24
CA PRO A 140 18.70 0.77 25.89
C PRO A 140 17.98 -0.39 25.19
N MET A 141 17.95 -0.40 23.85
CA MET A 141 17.30 -1.44 23.05
C MET A 141 17.98 -2.82 23.22
N MET A 142 19.30 -2.83 23.36
CA MET A 142 20.09 -4.06 23.47
C MET A 142 20.05 -4.68 24.87
N TRP A 143 19.77 -3.88 25.91
CA TRP A 143 19.82 -4.32 27.30
C TRP A 143 18.92 -5.52 27.63
N PRO A 144 17.66 -5.60 27.16
CA PRO A 144 16.81 -6.77 27.36
C PRO A 144 17.33 -8.02 26.65
N LEU A 145 17.84 -7.87 25.42
CA LEU A 145 18.36 -8.99 24.61
C LEU A 145 19.63 -9.59 25.24
N VAL A 146 20.54 -8.71 25.68
CA VAL A 146 21.76 -9.08 26.42
C VAL A 146 21.39 -9.76 27.73
N ARG A 147 20.47 -9.18 28.53
CA ARG A 147 20.02 -9.81 29.79
C ARG A 147 19.37 -11.18 29.60
N ALA A 148 18.59 -11.37 28.52
CA ALA A 148 17.92 -12.63 28.24
C ALA A 148 18.88 -13.74 27.78
N THR A 149 20.01 -13.39 27.18
CA THR A 149 20.99 -14.35 26.62
C THR A 149 22.25 -14.50 27.50
N TRP A 150 22.50 -13.59 28.43
CA TRP A 150 23.60 -13.63 29.41
C TRP A 150 23.68 -14.93 30.24
N PRO A 151 22.57 -15.54 30.69
CA PRO A 151 22.60 -16.82 31.41
C PRO A 151 23.16 -17.97 30.55
N SER A 152 22.92 -17.95 29.23
CA SER A 152 23.44 -18.97 28.30
C SER A 152 24.95 -18.86 28.10
N CYS A 153 25.52 -17.66 28.24
CA CYS A 153 26.97 -17.43 28.20
C CYS A 153 27.67 -17.80 29.52
N THR A 154 26.98 -17.68 30.66
CA THR A 154 27.54 -17.94 32.00
C THR A 154 27.28 -19.36 32.51
N GLY A 155 26.42 -20.13 31.84
CA GLY A 155 26.09 -21.52 32.16
C GLY A 155 26.91 -22.60 31.43
N ALA A 156 27.92 -22.22 30.63
CA ALA A 156 28.78 -23.19 29.93
C ALA A 156 29.67 -23.95 30.93
N GLN A 157 29.58 -25.29 30.94
CA GLN A 157 30.30 -26.14 31.91
C GLN A 157 31.69 -26.57 31.43
N SER A 158 32.02 -26.38 30.15
CA SER A 158 33.32 -26.76 29.58
C SER A 158 33.93 -25.69 28.66
N TRP A 159 35.27 -25.66 28.61
CA TRP A 159 36.06 -24.61 27.93
C TRP A 159 35.92 -24.59 26.40
N TRP A 160 35.47 -25.68 25.77
CA TRP A 160 35.24 -25.78 24.33
C TRP A 160 33.80 -25.47 23.90
N GLU A 161 32.85 -25.38 24.84
CA GLU A 161 31.49 -24.88 24.57
C GLU A 161 31.44 -23.34 24.54
N TYR A 162 32.42 -22.69 25.16
CA TYR A 162 32.54 -21.23 25.25
C TYR A 162 32.63 -20.52 23.88
N PRO A 163 33.46 -20.97 22.91
CA PRO A 163 33.58 -20.31 21.60
C PRO A 163 32.33 -20.42 20.73
N VAL A 164 31.54 -21.50 20.86
CA VAL A 164 30.36 -21.73 20.02
C VAL A 164 29.16 -20.97 20.58
N SER A 165 28.96 -21.03 21.90
CA SER A 165 27.86 -20.36 22.61
C SER A 165 28.08 -18.85 22.70
N CYS A 166 29.28 -18.41 23.13
CA CYS A 166 29.61 -16.99 23.27
C CYS A 166 30.15 -16.36 21.99
N GLY A 167 30.78 -17.11 21.08
CA GLY A 167 31.29 -16.56 19.82
C GLY A 167 30.19 -16.17 18.85
N SER A 168 29.08 -16.92 18.81
CA SER A 168 27.88 -16.47 18.10
C SER A 168 27.35 -15.16 18.68
N PHE A 169 27.37 -14.98 20.01
CA PHE A 169 26.95 -13.76 20.69
C PHE A 169 27.86 -12.56 20.39
N VAL A 170 29.18 -12.71 20.52
CA VAL A 170 30.17 -11.63 20.29
C VAL A 170 30.23 -11.19 18.83
N ILE A 171 29.88 -12.07 17.89
CA ILE A 171 29.83 -11.72 16.47
C ILE A 171 28.45 -11.19 16.11
N THR A 172 27.38 -11.92 16.37
CA THR A 172 26.04 -11.59 15.85
C THR A 172 25.38 -10.42 16.56
N VAL A 173 25.59 -10.24 17.86
CA VAL A 173 24.92 -9.18 18.63
C VAL A 173 25.51 -7.81 18.29
N PRO A 174 26.84 -7.61 18.28
CA PRO A 174 27.44 -6.34 17.85
C PRO A 174 27.27 -6.07 16.37
N THR A 175 27.43 -7.06 15.48
CA THR A 175 27.20 -6.81 14.04
C THR A 175 25.76 -6.42 13.77
N ARG A 176 24.78 -7.05 14.41
CA ARG A 176 23.37 -6.61 14.31
C ARG A 176 23.19 -5.23 14.94
N ALA A 177 23.62 -5.02 16.18
CA ALA A 177 23.39 -3.76 16.90
C ALA A 177 24.10 -2.53 16.30
N PHE A 178 25.31 -2.69 15.74
CA PHE A 178 26.12 -1.57 15.25
C PHE A 178 26.06 -1.37 13.74
N ILE A 179 25.67 -2.39 12.97
CA ILE A 179 25.51 -2.26 11.51
C ILE A 179 24.04 -2.07 11.16
N THR A 180 23.13 -2.85 11.75
CA THR A 180 21.73 -2.87 11.29
C THR A 180 20.89 -1.78 11.94
N SER A 181 20.96 -1.62 13.26
CA SER A 181 20.13 -0.66 14.00
C SER A 181 20.39 0.80 13.60
N PRO A 182 21.66 1.25 13.44
CA PRO A 182 21.93 2.59 12.96
C PRO A 182 21.47 2.78 11.51
N LEU A 183 21.60 1.79 10.62
CA LEU A 183 21.10 1.91 9.24
C LEU A 183 19.56 1.98 9.18
N ILE A 184 18.88 1.24 10.05
CA ILE A 184 17.42 1.23 10.18
C ILE A 184 16.91 2.58 10.69
N GLU A 185 17.54 3.15 11.71
CA GLU A 185 17.12 4.44 12.27
C GLU A 185 17.56 5.63 11.39
N LEU A 186 18.73 5.53 10.76
CA LEU A 186 19.27 6.54 9.83
C LEU A 186 18.50 6.62 8.52
N PHE A 187 18.04 5.49 7.99
CA PHE A 187 17.46 5.41 6.65
C PHE A 187 16.02 4.90 6.63
N GLY A 188 15.61 4.03 7.55
CA GLY A 188 14.30 3.36 7.55
C GLY A 188 13.14 4.27 7.96
N ALA A 189 13.08 4.68 9.23
CA ALA A 189 11.98 5.50 9.75
C ALA A 189 11.78 6.84 9.00
N PRO A 190 12.85 7.57 8.63
CA PRO A 190 12.70 8.81 7.85
C PRO A 190 12.23 8.56 6.40
N ALA A 191 12.71 7.49 5.75
CA ALA A 191 12.22 7.12 4.42
C ALA A 191 10.75 6.67 4.48
N TRP A 192 10.36 5.92 5.51
CA TRP A 192 8.97 5.54 5.77
C TRP A 192 8.06 6.77 5.94
N SER A 193 8.46 7.73 6.77
CA SER A 193 7.74 9.00 6.94
C SER A 193 7.57 9.73 5.59
N THR A 194 8.60 9.76 4.76
CA THR A 194 8.53 10.33 3.41
C THR A 194 7.53 9.59 2.53
N ILE A 195 7.56 8.26 2.50
CA ILE A 195 6.61 7.45 1.73
C ILE A 195 5.16 7.68 2.19
N ASN A 196 4.91 7.68 3.51
CA ASN A 196 3.60 7.96 4.07
C ASN A 196 3.09 9.35 3.67
N ARG A 197 3.96 10.36 3.70
CA ARG A 197 3.61 11.71 3.21
C ARG A 197 3.24 11.66 1.73
N ARG A 198 4.03 10.99 0.88
CA ARG A 198 3.75 10.85 -0.56
C ARG A 198 2.39 10.18 -0.81
N ALA A 199 2.12 9.08 -0.11
CA ALA A 199 0.88 8.31 -0.22
C ALA A 199 -0.35 9.15 0.14
N ARG A 200 -0.23 10.06 1.11
CA ARG A 200 -1.31 10.96 1.51
C ARG A 200 -1.41 12.20 0.60
N SER A 201 -0.29 12.70 0.07
CA SER A 201 -0.28 13.93 -0.75
C SER A 201 -0.85 13.76 -2.15
N ILE A 202 -0.92 12.54 -2.69
CA ILE A 202 -1.53 12.29 -4.02
C ILE A 202 -3.01 12.68 -4.08
N LEU A 203 -3.69 12.75 -2.93
CA LEU A 203 -5.08 13.18 -2.76
C LEU A 203 -5.21 14.57 -2.15
N ALA A 204 -4.11 15.31 -1.96
CA ALA A 204 -4.15 16.60 -1.31
C ALA A 204 -4.94 17.63 -2.16
N PRO A 205 -5.87 18.39 -1.56
CA PRO A 205 -6.62 19.44 -2.26
C PRO A 205 -5.74 20.62 -2.65
N LYS A 206 -4.59 20.80 -2.00
CA LYS A 206 -3.60 21.79 -2.37
C LYS A 206 -2.20 21.23 -2.17
N LEU A 207 -1.33 21.46 -3.15
CA LEU A 207 0.09 21.12 -3.07
C LEU A 207 0.89 22.42 -2.92
N GLU A 208 1.30 22.72 -1.69
CA GLU A 208 1.80 24.05 -1.33
C GLU A 208 3.15 24.43 -1.96
N LEU A 209 3.88 23.46 -2.51
CA LEU A 209 5.30 23.61 -2.83
C LEU A 209 5.66 23.42 -4.31
N ASN A 210 4.68 23.30 -5.22
CA ASN A 210 4.97 23.00 -6.63
C ASN A 210 4.23 23.90 -7.64
N PRO A 211 4.94 24.62 -8.53
CA PRO A 211 4.31 25.50 -9.53
C PRO A 211 3.51 24.76 -10.61
N TYR A 212 3.68 23.45 -10.75
CA TYR A 212 2.95 22.57 -11.67
C TYR A 212 1.74 21.89 -11.01
N ALA A 213 1.51 22.09 -9.71
CA ALA A 213 0.54 21.32 -8.95
C ALA A 213 -0.34 22.21 -8.08
N ARG A 214 -1.61 22.33 -8.46
CA ARG A 214 -2.63 22.98 -7.61
C ARG A 214 -3.40 21.96 -6.78
N GLU A 215 -3.59 20.74 -7.30
CA GLU A 215 -4.35 19.65 -6.68
C GLU A 215 -3.60 18.33 -6.92
N GLY A 216 -3.79 17.35 -6.03
CA GLY A 216 -3.25 16.01 -6.19
C GLY A 216 -3.81 15.31 -7.44
N ALA A 217 -2.96 14.64 -8.20
CA ALA A 217 -3.34 13.99 -9.46
C ALA A 217 -4.44 12.94 -9.28
N LEU A 218 -4.38 12.18 -8.18
CA LEU A 218 -5.41 11.20 -7.86
C LEU A 218 -6.71 11.88 -7.42
N LEU A 219 -6.63 13.00 -6.69
CA LEU A 219 -7.82 13.78 -6.33
C LEU A 219 -8.55 14.26 -7.58
N THR A 220 -7.82 14.88 -8.51
CA THR A 220 -8.38 15.34 -9.78
C THR A 220 -9.03 14.20 -10.56
N PHE A 221 -8.35 13.06 -10.71
CA PHE A 221 -8.92 11.89 -11.39
C PHE A 221 -10.22 11.40 -10.72
N MET A 222 -10.20 11.22 -9.39
CA MET A 222 -11.34 10.68 -8.65
C MET A 222 -12.53 11.66 -8.62
N GLN A 223 -12.28 12.97 -8.62
CA GLN A 223 -13.35 13.98 -8.77
C GLN A 223 -14.05 13.86 -10.12
N GLU A 224 -13.29 13.79 -11.22
CA GLU A 224 -13.86 13.62 -12.56
C GLU A 224 -14.57 12.27 -12.70
N LEU A 225 -14.01 11.20 -12.14
CA LEU A 225 -14.65 9.88 -12.08
C LEU A 225 -15.99 9.95 -11.35
N ASN A 226 -16.05 10.65 -10.21
CA ASN A 226 -17.27 10.83 -9.43
C ASN A 226 -18.37 11.56 -10.22
N THR A 227 -18.02 12.44 -11.17
CA THR A 227 -19.02 13.07 -12.06
C THR A 227 -19.68 12.10 -13.03
N ARG A 228 -19.01 10.97 -13.33
CA ARG A 228 -19.49 9.92 -14.23
C ARG A 228 -20.23 8.80 -13.50
N ILE A 229 -20.24 8.82 -12.17
CA ILE A 229 -20.88 7.78 -11.37
C ILE A 229 -22.16 8.33 -10.76
N SER A 230 -23.26 7.61 -10.94
CA SER A 230 -24.49 7.85 -10.21
C SER A 230 -24.88 6.61 -9.42
N THR A 231 -25.51 6.82 -8.26
CA THR A 231 -26.08 5.75 -7.45
C THR A 231 -27.59 5.84 -7.54
N GLN A 232 -28.23 4.84 -8.12
CA GLN A 232 -29.68 4.72 -8.17
C GLN A 232 -30.07 3.33 -7.66
N ASP A 233 -30.98 3.27 -6.68
CA ASP A 233 -31.44 2.02 -6.05
C ASP A 233 -30.29 1.15 -5.47
N GLY A 234 -29.22 1.83 -5.02
CA GLY A 234 -28.01 1.22 -4.49
C GLY A 234 -27.17 0.47 -5.52
N ASN A 235 -27.42 0.64 -6.82
CA ASN A 235 -26.57 0.11 -7.88
C ASN A 235 -25.71 1.24 -8.46
N THR A 236 -24.44 0.93 -8.71
CA THR A 236 -23.51 1.83 -9.40
C THR A 236 -23.87 1.90 -10.87
N LYS A 237 -24.13 3.12 -11.35
CA LYS A 237 -24.40 3.37 -12.76
C LYS A 237 -23.37 4.34 -13.34
N TRP A 238 -23.02 4.12 -14.60
CA TRP A 238 -22.13 4.96 -15.38
C TRP A 238 -22.93 5.93 -16.24
N LYS A 239 -22.56 7.22 -16.19
CA LYS A 239 -23.12 8.31 -16.98
C LYS A 239 -22.19 8.65 -18.14
N TRP A 240 -22.72 8.66 -19.36
CA TRP A 240 -21.97 9.08 -20.54
C TRP A 240 -21.68 10.59 -20.55
N LYS A 241 -20.57 10.96 -21.18
CA LYS A 241 -20.04 12.34 -21.20
C LYS A 241 -21.06 13.38 -21.67
N ASN A 242 -21.84 13.04 -22.69
CA ASN A 242 -22.71 13.97 -23.41
C ASN A 242 -24.20 13.61 -23.27
N SER A 243 -24.56 12.81 -22.27
CA SER A 243 -25.98 12.46 -22.11
C SER A 243 -26.69 13.45 -21.21
N ASN A 244 -27.61 14.21 -21.82
CA ASN A 244 -28.59 15.05 -21.13
C ASN A 244 -29.80 14.24 -20.65
N ASP A 245 -29.92 12.98 -21.07
CA ASP A 245 -30.98 12.09 -20.63
C ASP A 245 -30.59 11.42 -19.30
N THR A 246 -31.40 11.69 -18.27
CA THR A 246 -31.29 11.07 -16.95
C THR A 246 -31.44 9.54 -16.97
N ASN A 247 -31.94 8.97 -18.07
CA ASN A 247 -32.12 7.52 -18.23
C ASN A 247 -30.97 6.82 -18.96
N ASP A 248 -30.03 7.56 -19.55
CA ASP A 248 -28.92 6.99 -20.33
C ASP A 248 -27.73 6.66 -19.42
N HIS A 249 -27.98 5.66 -18.58
CA HIS A 249 -27.00 5.13 -17.65
C HIS A 249 -26.97 3.61 -17.75
N ILE A 250 -25.78 3.03 -17.62
CA ILE A 250 -25.61 1.58 -17.61
C ILE A 250 -25.09 1.12 -16.25
N PRO A 251 -25.51 -0.05 -15.75
CA PRO A 251 -24.97 -0.60 -14.51
C PRO A 251 -23.50 -0.98 -14.71
N ILE A 252 -22.63 -0.64 -13.77
CA ILE A 252 -21.21 -1.01 -13.78
C ILE A 252 -20.76 -1.54 -12.43
N GLU A 253 -19.62 -2.23 -12.40
CA GLU A 253 -18.94 -2.66 -11.17
C GLU A 253 -17.62 -1.93 -11.03
N ILE A 254 -17.32 -1.44 -9.84
CA ILE A 254 -16.02 -0.82 -9.54
C ILE A 254 -15.40 -1.57 -8.36
N THR A 255 -14.22 -2.10 -8.58
CA THR A 255 -13.42 -2.79 -7.57
C THR A 255 -12.18 -1.98 -7.25
N LEU A 256 -11.99 -1.65 -5.97
CA LEU A 256 -10.78 -0.99 -5.47
C LEU A 256 -9.84 -2.03 -4.88
N VAL A 257 -8.59 -2.07 -5.36
CA VAL A 257 -7.56 -2.97 -4.85
C VAL A 257 -6.35 -2.16 -4.39
N GLY A 258 -5.95 -2.38 -3.15
CA GLY A 258 -4.71 -1.85 -2.59
C GLY A 258 -3.79 -2.99 -2.21
N HIS A 259 -2.55 -2.96 -2.67
CA HIS A 259 -1.50 -3.87 -2.20
C HIS A 259 -0.51 -3.14 -1.31
N SER A 260 -0.13 -3.72 -0.18
CA SER A 260 0.92 -3.18 0.70
C SER A 260 0.63 -1.71 1.03
N MET A 261 1.56 -0.79 0.75
CA MET A 261 1.39 0.66 0.94
C MET A 261 0.27 1.27 0.07
N GLY A 262 -0.13 0.64 -1.02
CA GLY A 262 -1.30 1.05 -1.80
C GLY A 262 -2.61 0.98 -1.01
N THR A 263 -2.65 0.23 0.09
CA THR A 263 -3.79 0.24 1.03
C THR A 263 -3.91 1.56 1.79
N ILE A 264 -2.81 2.26 2.06
CA ILE A 264 -2.82 3.59 2.69
C ILE A 264 -3.50 4.59 1.74
N VAL A 265 -3.11 4.54 0.47
CA VAL A 265 -3.77 5.33 -0.58
C VAL A 265 -5.25 4.96 -0.70
N SER A 266 -5.58 3.68 -0.64
CA SER A 266 -6.97 3.21 -0.71
C SER A 266 -7.80 3.72 0.46
N ASP A 267 -7.26 3.73 1.68
CA ASP A 267 -7.91 4.32 2.85
C ASP A 267 -8.21 5.80 2.63
N GLU A 268 -7.25 6.56 2.07
CA GLU A 268 -7.47 7.98 1.74
C GLU A 268 -8.52 8.16 0.63
N ILE A 269 -8.59 7.26 -0.38
CA ILE A 269 -9.66 7.27 -1.39
C ILE A 269 -11.02 7.09 -0.73
N LEU A 270 -11.17 6.10 0.15
CA LEU A 270 -12.43 5.79 0.83
C LEU A 270 -12.91 6.95 1.72
N ARG A 271 -11.98 7.63 2.40
CA ARG A 271 -12.27 8.81 3.21
C ARG A 271 -12.66 10.03 2.37
N ALA A 272 -11.94 10.28 1.27
CA ALA A 272 -12.17 11.45 0.42
C ALA A 272 -13.42 11.30 -0.46
N PHE A 273 -13.77 10.07 -0.85
CA PHE A 273 -14.86 9.78 -1.79
C PHE A 273 -15.86 8.73 -1.26
N PRO A 274 -16.51 8.96 -0.10
CA PRO A 274 -17.41 7.99 0.50
C PRO A 274 -18.68 7.70 -0.33
N LYS A 275 -18.98 8.59 -1.29
CA LYS A 275 -20.13 8.51 -2.20
C LYS A 275 -19.88 7.72 -3.47
N ILE A 276 -18.63 7.36 -3.78
CA ILE A 276 -18.33 6.48 -4.91
C ILE A 276 -18.64 5.05 -4.46
N PRO A 277 -19.65 4.36 -4.99
CA PRO A 277 -20.01 3.00 -4.60
C PRO A 277 -19.06 1.96 -5.24
N PHE A 278 -18.03 1.56 -4.49
CA PHE A 278 -17.21 0.39 -4.79
C PHE A 278 -18.01 -0.86 -4.47
N GLU A 279 -18.19 -1.75 -5.44
CA GLU A 279 -18.84 -3.03 -5.17
C GLU A 279 -17.94 -3.91 -4.31
N ARG A 280 -16.62 -3.80 -4.52
CA ARG A 280 -15.61 -4.60 -3.85
C ARG A 280 -14.41 -3.76 -3.44
N ILE A 281 -13.93 -3.98 -2.23
CA ILE A 281 -12.67 -3.43 -1.73
C ILE A 281 -11.78 -4.61 -1.37
N VAL A 282 -10.57 -4.67 -1.92
CA VAL A 282 -9.65 -5.79 -1.74
C VAL A 282 -8.30 -5.29 -1.26
N TYR A 283 -7.90 -5.66 -0.05
CA TYR A 283 -6.60 -5.34 0.53
C TYR A 283 -5.69 -6.56 0.47
N LEU A 284 -4.51 -6.40 -0.12
CA LEU A 284 -3.49 -7.44 -0.25
C LEU A 284 -2.29 -7.06 0.61
N ALA A 285 -2.00 -7.86 1.64
CA ALA A 285 -0.87 -7.64 2.56
C ALA A 285 -0.77 -6.18 3.04
N SER A 286 -1.86 -5.65 3.60
CA SER A 286 -2.01 -4.22 3.91
C SER A 286 -0.91 -3.66 4.82
N ALA A 287 -0.29 -2.55 4.37
CA ALA A 287 0.64 -1.77 5.18
C ALA A 287 -0.03 -0.61 5.95
N SER A 288 -1.35 -0.46 5.84
CA SER A 288 -2.11 0.43 6.71
C SER A 288 -2.14 -0.09 8.15
N SER A 289 -2.25 0.82 9.11
CA SER A 289 -2.48 0.43 10.50
C SER A 289 -3.89 -0.14 10.66
N VAL A 290 -4.10 -1.04 11.64
CA VAL A 290 -5.43 -1.57 11.93
C VAL A 290 -6.43 -0.44 12.17
N ARG A 291 -6.02 0.58 12.94
CA ARG A 291 -6.86 1.75 13.23
C ARG A 291 -7.21 2.55 11.98
N ASP A 292 -6.27 2.74 11.05
CA ASP A 292 -6.54 3.45 9.80
C ASP A 292 -7.56 2.69 8.94
N VAL A 293 -7.43 1.36 8.86
CA VAL A 293 -8.39 0.52 8.12
C VAL A 293 -9.76 0.55 8.80
N ASP A 294 -9.83 0.37 10.13
CA ASP A 294 -11.08 0.46 10.89
C ASP A 294 -11.79 1.80 10.66
N THR A 295 -11.04 2.90 10.67
CA THR A 295 -11.60 4.25 10.52
C THR A 295 -11.88 4.68 9.07
N ALA A 296 -11.29 4.01 8.07
CA ALA A 296 -11.59 4.25 6.66
C ALA A 296 -12.71 3.34 6.14
N VAL A 297 -12.60 2.05 6.39
CA VAL A 297 -13.43 1.02 5.78
C VAL A 297 -14.76 0.86 6.49
N LEU A 298 -14.80 0.79 7.83
CA LEU A 298 -16.07 0.53 8.53
C LEU A 298 -17.10 1.66 8.30
N PRO A 299 -16.75 2.96 8.43
CA PRO A 299 -17.67 4.04 8.08
C PRO A 299 -18.08 4.03 6.61
N TYR A 300 -17.18 3.64 5.71
CA TYR A 300 -17.49 3.50 4.30
C TYR A 300 -18.54 2.40 4.04
N LEU A 301 -18.39 1.23 4.68
CA LEU A 301 -19.33 0.12 4.60
C LEU A 301 -20.69 0.44 5.26
N ASP A 302 -20.73 1.38 6.20
CA ASP A 302 -21.97 1.89 6.75
C ASP A 302 -22.75 2.71 5.75
N GLY A 303 -22.08 3.55 4.97
CA GLY A 303 -22.69 4.30 3.87
C GLY A 303 -23.03 3.43 2.66
N ASN A 304 -22.28 2.34 2.44
CA ASN A 304 -22.37 1.51 1.24
C ASN A 304 -22.76 0.06 1.57
N LYS A 305 -24.06 -0.19 1.79
CA LYS A 305 -24.57 -1.48 2.30
C LYS A 305 -24.31 -2.69 1.40
N LYS A 306 -24.14 -2.48 0.08
CA LYS A 306 -23.87 -3.57 -0.88
C LYS A 306 -22.39 -3.89 -1.03
N THR A 307 -21.49 -3.02 -0.57
CA THR A 307 -20.05 -3.22 -0.69
C THR A 307 -19.61 -4.42 0.15
N LYS A 308 -18.71 -5.20 -0.43
CA LYS A 308 -18.02 -6.29 0.25
C LYS A 308 -16.52 -5.95 0.34
N PHE A 309 -15.93 -6.29 1.48
CA PHE A 309 -14.52 -6.07 1.75
C PHE A 309 -13.81 -7.42 1.90
N TRP A 310 -12.65 -7.53 1.26
CA TRP A 310 -11.73 -8.65 1.39
C TRP A 310 -10.37 -8.15 1.84
N ALA A 311 -9.81 -8.83 2.82
CA ALA A 311 -8.42 -8.69 3.20
C ALA A 311 -7.71 -10.01 3.04
N PHE A 312 -6.58 -10.00 2.35
CA PHE A 312 -5.71 -11.14 2.21
C PHE A 312 -4.41 -10.87 2.97
N THR A 313 -4.15 -11.69 3.98
CA THR A 313 -3.03 -11.59 4.92
C THR A 313 -2.14 -12.83 4.80
N LEU A 314 -0.85 -12.71 5.05
CA LEU A 314 0.02 -13.89 5.22
C LEU A 314 0.06 -14.33 6.69
N SER A 315 0.44 -15.58 6.91
CA SER A 315 0.81 -16.06 8.24
C SER A 315 2.11 -15.41 8.72
N ARG A 316 2.24 -15.15 10.03
CA ARG A 316 3.46 -14.59 10.63
C ARG A 316 4.73 -15.39 10.32
N ALA A 317 4.61 -16.72 10.18
CA ALA A 317 5.74 -17.58 9.84
C ALA A 317 6.24 -17.35 8.40
N ASN A 318 5.33 -17.10 7.45
CA ASN A 318 5.69 -16.81 6.06
C ASN A 318 6.18 -15.36 5.89
N GLU A 319 5.55 -14.41 6.60
CA GLU A 319 6.07 -13.04 6.72
C GLU A 319 7.50 -13.04 7.29
N ALA A 320 7.77 -13.82 8.35
CA ALA A 320 9.10 -13.91 8.97
C ALA A 320 10.18 -14.60 8.10
N ARG A 321 9.77 -15.41 7.12
CA ARG A 321 10.68 -16.12 6.20
C ARG A 321 11.08 -15.28 4.97
N THR A 322 10.42 -14.16 4.77
CA THR A 322 10.59 -13.28 3.61
C THR A 322 11.80 -12.36 3.84
N GLY A 323 12.87 -12.50 3.03
CA GLY A 323 14.05 -11.62 3.05
C GLY A 323 14.18 -10.80 1.77
N MET A 324 14.49 -9.50 1.85
CA MET A 324 14.82 -8.69 0.65
C MET A 324 16.23 -9.01 0.17
N ARG A 325 16.41 -9.40 -1.10
CA ARG A 325 17.71 -9.83 -1.70
C ARG A 325 18.87 -8.82 -1.64
N ILE A 326 18.64 -7.56 -1.28
CA ILE A 326 19.71 -6.54 -1.07
C ILE A 326 20.09 -6.41 0.42
N VAL A 327 19.36 -7.10 1.31
CA VAL A 327 19.23 -6.75 2.72
C VAL A 327 19.31 -7.99 3.63
N ASP A 328 20.03 -9.04 3.20
CA ASP A 328 20.27 -10.26 4.00
C ASP A 328 21.13 -10.00 5.27
N LEU A 329 21.59 -8.76 5.46
CA LEU A 329 22.22 -8.29 6.70
C LEU A 329 21.22 -7.74 7.73
N LEU A 330 19.98 -7.38 7.39
CA LEU A 330 18.96 -6.98 8.37
C LEU A 330 18.18 -8.20 8.90
N GLU A 331 17.56 -8.06 10.07
CA GLU A 331 16.82 -9.16 10.73
C GLU A 331 15.76 -9.79 9.81
N ARG A 332 15.62 -11.12 9.86
CA ARG A 332 14.61 -11.87 9.09
C ARG A 332 13.21 -11.35 9.43
N GLY A 333 12.44 -10.97 8.40
CA GLY A 333 11.10 -10.41 8.58
C GLY A 333 10.59 -9.71 7.32
N SER A 334 9.28 -9.70 7.12
CA SER A 334 8.69 -8.94 6.04
C SER A 334 8.64 -7.45 6.34
N LEU A 335 8.46 -6.66 5.29
CA LEU A 335 8.37 -5.20 5.38
C LEU A 335 7.30 -4.73 6.38
N LEU A 336 6.19 -5.47 6.53
CA LEU A 336 5.13 -5.14 7.49
C LEU A 336 5.61 -5.26 8.94
N VAL A 337 6.38 -6.30 9.24
CA VAL A 337 6.99 -6.52 10.57
C VAL A 337 8.02 -5.42 10.85
N TRP A 338 8.80 -5.01 9.83
CA TRP A 338 9.75 -3.91 9.98
C TRP A 338 9.05 -2.56 10.19
N ILE A 339 7.91 -2.31 9.56
CA ILE A 339 7.14 -1.10 9.85
C ILE A 339 6.73 -1.07 11.32
N ASP A 340 6.15 -2.16 11.84
CA ASP A 340 5.64 -2.23 13.22
C ASP A 340 6.74 -2.15 14.29
N HIS A 341 7.93 -2.68 14.00
CA HIS A 341 9.00 -2.82 15.00
C HIS A 341 10.15 -1.83 14.83
N LEU A 342 10.33 -1.25 13.65
CA LEU A 342 11.54 -0.50 13.30
C LEU A 342 11.27 0.88 12.70
N PHE A 343 10.23 1.02 11.86
CA PHE A 343 10.02 2.28 11.11
C PHE A 343 8.94 3.18 11.70
N GLU A 344 8.01 2.63 12.47
CA GLU A 344 6.93 3.37 13.11
C GLU A 344 6.99 3.21 14.63
N ASP A 345 6.79 4.31 15.35
CA ASP A 345 6.74 4.29 16.80
C ASP A 345 5.35 3.82 17.28
N VAL A 346 5.14 2.51 17.26
CA VAL A 346 3.87 1.87 17.63
C VAL A 346 3.66 1.98 19.14
N LYS A 347 2.79 2.90 19.55
CA LYS A 347 2.40 3.09 20.97
C LYS A 347 1.22 2.23 21.40
N THR A 348 0.37 1.83 20.45
CA THR A 348 -0.88 1.11 20.72
C THR A 348 -1.07 -0.05 19.75
N LYS A 349 -1.80 -1.09 20.18
CA LYS A 349 -2.06 -2.28 19.33
C LYS A 349 -2.82 -1.95 18.05
N GLY A 350 -3.63 -0.89 18.03
CA GLY A 350 -4.31 -0.43 16.81
C GLY A 350 -3.38 0.20 15.77
N GLN A 351 -2.14 0.56 16.14
CA GLN A 351 -1.13 1.07 15.20
C GLN A 351 -0.34 -0.04 14.51
N LEU A 352 -0.59 -1.31 14.84
CA LEU A 352 0.03 -2.44 14.16
C LEU A 352 -0.50 -2.59 12.73
N ARG A 353 0.26 -3.20 11.82
CA ARG A 353 -0.13 -3.37 10.42
C ARG A 353 -1.28 -4.36 10.26
N PHE A 354 -2.28 -3.97 9.47
CA PHE A 354 -3.48 -4.76 9.21
C PHE A 354 -3.21 -6.01 8.36
N GLY A 355 -2.17 -6.00 7.53
CA GLY A 355 -1.76 -7.13 6.69
C GLY A 355 -1.27 -8.36 7.45
N VAL A 356 -1.00 -8.24 8.76
CA VAL A 356 -0.61 -9.34 9.64
C VAL A 356 -1.81 -9.81 10.44
N CYS A 357 -2.21 -11.05 10.20
CA CYS A 357 -3.43 -11.65 10.73
C CYS A 357 -3.49 -11.64 12.27
N GLU A 358 -2.38 -11.91 12.95
CA GLU A 358 -2.28 -11.88 14.41
C GLU A 358 -2.47 -10.48 15.02
N ASN A 359 -2.19 -9.41 14.26
CA ASN A 359 -2.38 -8.04 14.72
C ASN A 359 -3.87 -7.70 14.84
N LEU A 360 -4.72 -8.27 13.98
CA LEU A 360 -6.18 -8.05 14.02
C LEU A 360 -6.79 -8.56 15.33
N THR A 361 -6.36 -9.75 15.77
CA THR A 361 -6.82 -10.36 17.02
C THR A 361 -6.28 -9.61 18.24
N GLN A 362 -5.00 -9.21 18.22
CA GLN A 362 -4.37 -8.47 19.34
C GLN A 362 -4.92 -7.05 19.52
N SER A 363 -5.27 -6.39 18.41
CA SER A 363 -5.78 -5.01 18.41
C SER A 363 -7.26 -4.91 18.75
N LYS A 364 -7.96 -6.06 18.84
CA LYS A 364 -9.43 -6.11 18.91
C LYS A 364 -10.07 -5.28 17.78
N SER A 365 -9.54 -5.45 16.57
CA SER A 365 -10.03 -4.73 15.38
C SER A 365 -11.55 -4.85 15.25
N GLY A 366 -12.19 -3.80 14.74
CA GLY A 366 -13.60 -3.84 14.39
C GLY A 366 -13.93 -4.97 13.41
N PHE A 367 -12.98 -5.45 12.61
CA PHE A 367 -13.16 -6.62 11.73
C PHE A 367 -13.21 -7.97 12.46
N VAL A 368 -12.74 -8.02 13.70
CA VAL A 368 -12.81 -9.20 14.58
C VAL A 368 -14.00 -9.10 15.53
N GLU A 369 -14.31 -7.90 16.03
CA GLU A 369 -15.41 -7.64 16.97
C GLU A 369 -16.77 -7.46 16.29
N GLN A 370 -16.83 -6.85 15.11
CA GLN A 370 -18.06 -6.50 14.39
C GLN A 370 -18.35 -7.45 13.21
N ARG A 371 -17.94 -8.72 13.27
CA ARG A 371 -18.31 -9.73 12.26
C ARG A 371 -19.80 -10.09 12.24
N GLU A 372 -20.48 -9.79 13.34
CA GLU A 372 -21.93 -9.92 13.44
C GLU A 372 -22.63 -8.75 12.73
N GLU A 373 -23.94 -8.61 12.95
CA GLU A 373 -24.68 -7.48 12.39
C GLU A 373 -24.03 -6.14 12.80
N PRO A 374 -23.86 -5.18 11.86
CA PRO A 374 -24.45 -5.12 10.52
C PRO A 374 -23.55 -5.62 9.36
N TYR A 375 -22.38 -6.21 9.61
CA TYR A 375 -21.38 -6.51 8.57
C TYR A 375 -21.27 -7.98 8.18
N LYS A 376 -22.15 -8.82 8.74
CA LYS A 376 -22.22 -10.25 8.46
C LYS A 376 -22.24 -10.54 6.96
N GLY A 377 -21.27 -11.34 6.50
CA GLY A 377 -21.12 -11.71 5.08
C GLY A 377 -20.56 -10.62 4.15
N ARG A 378 -20.27 -9.41 4.68
CA ARG A 378 -19.65 -8.30 3.93
C ARG A 378 -18.17 -8.11 4.25
N LEU A 379 -17.70 -8.65 5.37
CA LEU A 379 -16.29 -8.64 5.77
C LEU A 379 -15.69 -10.03 5.64
N THR A 380 -14.66 -10.17 4.80
CA THR A 380 -13.90 -11.41 4.65
C THR A 380 -12.43 -11.13 4.88
N VAL A 381 -11.82 -11.82 5.83
CA VAL A 381 -10.36 -11.84 6.02
C VAL A 381 -9.90 -13.25 5.69
N VAL A 382 -8.90 -13.38 4.84
CA VAL A 382 -8.33 -14.62 4.36
C VAL A 382 -6.86 -14.64 4.74
N ARG A 383 -6.50 -15.59 5.60
CA ARG A 383 -5.12 -15.93 5.90
C ARG A 383 -4.58 -16.95 4.91
N PHE A 384 -3.47 -16.64 4.24
CA PHE A 384 -2.74 -17.59 3.41
C PHE A 384 -1.69 -18.33 4.24
N GLU A 385 -1.65 -19.66 4.08
CA GLU A 385 -0.69 -20.53 4.78
C GLU A 385 0.54 -20.84 3.91
N GLY A 386 0.55 -20.38 2.66
CA GLY A 386 1.63 -20.64 1.70
C GLY A 386 1.52 -22.01 1.05
N LYS A 387 0.29 -22.47 0.77
CA LYS A 387 0.04 -23.68 -0.02
C LYS A 387 0.30 -23.43 -1.51
N GLU A 388 0.27 -24.49 -2.32
CA GLU A 388 0.45 -24.38 -3.77
C GLU A 388 -0.55 -23.37 -4.38
N ASN A 389 -0.04 -22.40 -5.16
CA ASN A 389 -0.79 -21.27 -5.73
C ASN A 389 -1.32 -20.22 -4.72
N GLU A 390 -0.83 -20.22 -3.48
CA GLU A 390 -0.97 -19.12 -2.52
C GLU A 390 0.33 -18.33 -2.43
N PRO A 391 0.26 -17.02 -2.13
CA PRO A 391 1.48 -16.25 -1.87
C PRO A 391 2.17 -16.77 -0.61
N THR A 392 3.47 -16.99 -0.72
CA THR A 392 4.40 -17.34 0.37
C THR A 392 5.19 -16.13 0.83
N THR A 393 5.34 -15.12 -0.05
CA THR A 393 6.09 -13.89 0.22
C THR A 393 5.23 -12.63 -0.04
N HIS A 394 5.64 -11.51 0.55
CA HIS A 394 4.90 -10.24 0.48
C HIS A 394 4.74 -9.69 -0.95
N TRP A 395 5.71 -9.93 -1.82
CA TRP A 395 5.71 -9.46 -3.23
C TRP A 395 4.94 -10.38 -4.17
N GLU A 396 4.72 -11.64 -3.80
CA GLU A 396 4.00 -12.62 -4.63
C GLU A 396 2.52 -12.25 -4.86
N PHE A 397 1.92 -11.42 -4.02
CA PHE A 397 0.55 -10.91 -4.22
C PHE A 397 0.35 -10.17 -5.54
N ASP A 398 1.42 -9.56 -6.06
CA ASP A 398 1.37 -8.82 -7.29
C ASP A 398 1.64 -9.72 -8.52
N GLU A 399 2.17 -10.94 -8.36
CA GLU A 399 2.48 -11.83 -9.49
C GLU A 399 1.21 -12.17 -10.29
N GLY A 400 1.27 -12.07 -11.62
CA GLY A 400 0.06 -12.13 -12.46
C GLY A 400 -0.82 -13.37 -12.24
N LYS A 401 -0.19 -14.54 -12.01
CA LYS A 401 -0.92 -15.79 -11.72
C LYS A 401 -1.60 -15.76 -10.33
N ILE A 402 -0.90 -15.30 -9.30
CA ILE A 402 -1.42 -15.25 -7.93
C ILE A 402 -2.49 -14.18 -7.82
N PHE A 403 -2.22 -12.99 -8.36
CA PHE A 403 -3.17 -11.88 -8.40
C PHE A 403 -4.47 -12.28 -9.10
N LYS A 404 -4.37 -12.96 -10.26
CA LYS A 404 -5.54 -13.49 -10.97
C LYS A 404 -6.32 -14.48 -10.10
N ASN A 405 -5.64 -15.44 -9.47
CA ASN A 405 -6.29 -16.41 -8.59
C ASN A 405 -7.04 -15.72 -7.43
N ILE A 406 -6.48 -14.65 -6.87
CA ILE A 406 -7.12 -13.87 -5.82
C ILE A 406 -8.38 -13.18 -6.35
N LEU A 407 -8.30 -12.54 -7.52
CA LEU A 407 -9.48 -11.94 -8.14
C LEU A 407 -10.54 -13.00 -8.44
N ASP A 408 -10.19 -14.11 -9.09
CA ASP A 408 -11.11 -15.21 -9.39
C ASP A 408 -11.82 -15.71 -8.12
N ARG A 409 -11.11 -15.78 -6.98
CA ARG A 409 -11.68 -16.08 -5.66
C ARG A 409 -12.63 -15.01 -5.15
N VAL A 410 -12.27 -13.73 -5.26
CA VAL A 410 -13.14 -12.60 -4.87
C VAL A 410 -14.44 -12.60 -5.68
N TYR A 411 -14.37 -12.86 -6.99
CA TYR A 411 -15.53 -12.84 -7.88
C TYR A 411 -16.33 -14.15 -7.89
N GLY A 412 -15.70 -15.31 -7.64
CA GLY A 412 -16.32 -16.64 -7.66
C GLY A 412 -17.08 -17.08 -6.40
N GLN A 413 -17.06 -16.27 -5.34
CA GLN A 413 -17.94 -16.21 -4.15
C GLN A 413 -18.39 -17.45 -3.34
N ASP A 414 -18.24 -18.73 -3.74
CA ASP A 414 -18.88 -19.83 -2.98
C ASP A 414 -17.97 -20.82 -2.23
N THR A 415 -16.64 -20.76 -2.38
CA THR A 415 -15.77 -21.83 -1.80
C THR A 415 -14.47 -21.34 -1.17
N LEU A 416 -14.30 -20.04 -0.93
CA LEU A 416 -13.14 -19.58 -0.18
C LEU A 416 -13.19 -20.16 1.25
N PRO A 417 -12.14 -20.91 1.68
CA PRO A 417 -12.03 -21.29 3.08
C PRO A 417 -12.10 -20.02 3.91
N LYS A 418 -12.93 -20.03 4.96
CA LYS A 418 -12.83 -19.05 6.03
C LYS A 418 -11.52 -19.34 6.77
N SER A 419 -10.37 -18.98 6.20
CA SER A 419 -9.12 -19.01 6.94
C SER A 419 -9.13 -17.79 7.85
N ASP A 420 -9.55 -18.06 9.09
CA ASP A 420 -9.72 -17.06 10.12
C ASP A 420 -8.37 -16.67 10.73
N CYS A 421 -8.29 -15.44 11.24
CA CYS A 421 -7.18 -14.97 12.06
C CYS A 421 -7.31 -15.36 13.54
N ARG A 422 -8.21 -16.29 13.84
CA ARG A 422 -8.48 -16.82 15.18
C ARG A 422 -7.72 -18.11 15.44
#